data_AF-A0A285HQC9-F1
#
_entry.id   AF-A0A285HQC9-F1
#
_cell.length_a   1.000
_cell.length_b   1.000
_cell.length_c   1.000
_cell.angle_alpha   90.00
_cell.angle_beta   90.00
_cell.angle_gamma   90.00
#
_symmetry.space_group_name_H-M   'P 1'
#
loop_
_entity.id
_entity.type
_entity.pdbx_description
1 polymer ?
#
loop_
_entity_poly.entity_id
_entity_poly.type
_entity_poly.pdbx_seq_one_letter_code
_entity_poly.pdbx_strand_id
1 'polypeptide(L)'
;MYLYIKQGVLLIEKKVILVHGYNKNQKDMISLKNNLEKLGYSGTLVTLPLTFKKIEYCTSLFKEKVEKIISNLDKNEKISLIGHSTGGLIIRHFLSNTGYIHKINRCVLIATPNHGSKLAAIAANLSTTFIRIFKTLGSLHPDNINRLEFKDIKTVEVGAIAGNKRNLLLGRILAKENDGRVQVNSVKYSGLKDFIILPYGHKEIHHQFKTAELVDSFLRNGKFKED
;
A
#
# COMPACT_ATOMS: atom_id res chain seq x y z
N MET A 1 20.33 10.12 16.75
CA MET A 1 19.56 11.26 16.20
C MET A 1 20.52 12.06 15.31
N TYR A 2 20.49 11.83 13.98
CA TYR A 2 21.35 12.57 13.05
C TYR A 2 20.63 13.86 12.66
N LEU A 3 21.09 14.99 13.20
CA LEU A 3 20.55 16.32 12.90
C LEU A 3 21.24 16.85 11.63
N TYR A 4 20.51 16.95 10.53
CA TYR A 4 20.97 17.67 9.34
C TYR A 4 20.49 19.13 9.42
N ILE A 5 21.42 20.06 9.65
CA ILE A 5 21.15 21.50 9.63
C ILE A 5 21.49 22.02 8.22
N LYS A 6 20.46 22.31 7.42
CA LYS A 6 20.59 23.19 6.26
C LYS A 6 19.63 24.36 6.49
N GLN A 7 20.16 25.57 6.67
CA GLN A 7 19.42 26.84 6.72
C GLN A 7 18.40 27.03 7.87
N GLY A 8 18.74 26.64 9.11
CA GLY A 8 18.03 27.13 10.31
C GLY A 8 16.58 26.63 10.49
N VAL A 9 16.08 25.72 9.65
CA VAL A 9 14.80 25.05 9.85
C VAL A 9 15.08 23.62 10.29
N LEU A 10 14.55 23.23 11.45
CA LEU A 10 14.59 21.86 11.93
C LEU A 10 13.71 21.00 11.02
N LEU A 11 14.29 20.39 9.98
CA LEU A 11 13.57 19.48 9.10
C LEU A 11 13.36 18.17 9.85
N ILE A 12 12.16 18.00 10.39
CA ILE A 12 11.72 16.70 10.91
C ILE A 12 11.71 15.73 9.74
N GLU A 13 12.63 14.77 9.78
CA GLU A 13 12.76 13.72 8.77
C GLU A 13 11.46 12.90 8.74
N LYS A 14 10.80 12.83 7.58
CA LYS A 14 9.50 12.16 7.47
C LYS A 14 9.69 10.65 7.36
N LYS A 15 9.17 9.90 8.32
CA LYS A 15 9.36 8.45 8.39
C LYS A 15 8.24 7.71 7.63
N VAL A 16 8.63 6.81 6.72
CA VAL A 16 7.70 5.93 5.97
C VAL A 16 8.04 4.46 6.17
N ILE A 17 7.02 3.61 6.28
CA ILE A 17 7.15 2.15 6.30
C ILE A 17 6.60 1.59 4.99
N LEU A 18 7.40 0.81 4.28
CA LEU A 18 7.08 0.24 2.98
C LEU A 18 6.85 -1.27 3.08
N VAL A 19 5.72 -1.73 2.56
CA VAL A 19 5.30 -3.15 2.60
C VAL A 19 5.13 -3.69 1.19
N HIS A 20 5.86 -4.77 0.87
CA HIS A 20 5.89 -5.41 -0.45
C HIS A 20 4.65 -6.27 -0.74
N GLY A 21 4.50 -6.71 -2.00
CA GLY A 21 3.45 -7.64 -2.44
C GLY A 21 3.80 -9.14 -2.31
N TYR A 22 2.88 -9.99 -2.75
CA TYR A 22 3.02 -11.46 -2.78
C TYR A 22 4.18 -11.93 -3.65
N ASN A 23 4.84 -13.05 -3.27
CA ASN A 23 5.99 -13.63 -3.96
C ASN A 23 7.16 -12.64 -4.14
N LYS A 24 7.28 -11.70 -3.21
CA LYS A 24 8.34 -10.68 -3.14
C LYS A 24 8.88 -10.61 -1.72
N ASN A 25 9.92 -9.80 -1.55
CA ASN A 25 10.48 -9.41 -0.26
C ASN A 25 10.72 -7.89 -0.29
N GLN A 26 11.30 -7.35 0.78
CA GLN A 26 11.57 -5.92 0.90
C GLN A 26 12.36 -5.30 -0.28
N LYS A 27 13.19 -6.08 -0.99
CA LYS A 27 14.00 -5.57 -2.11
C LYS A 27 13.13 -4.99 -3.24
N ASP A 28 11.91 -5.50 -3.40
CA ASP A 28 10.94 -5.00 -4.38
C ASP A 28 10.53 -3.54 -4.12
N MET A 29 10.68 -3.06 -2.88
CA MET A 29 10.33 -1.69 -2.47
C MET A 29 11.53 -0.74 -2.45
N ILE A 30 12.75 -1.20 -2.76
CA ILE A 30 13.97 -0.37 -2.69
C ILE A 30 13.87 0.84 -3.63
N SER A 31 13.39 0.66 -4.86
CA SER A 31 13.25 1.78 -5.79
C SER A 31 12.33 2.87 -5.24
N LEU A 32 11.19 2.48 -4.65
CA LEU A 32 10.27 3.44 -4.03
C LEU A 32 10.92 4.16 -2.85
N LYS A 33 11.61 3.41 -1.98
CA LYS A 33 12.37 4.00 -0.86
C LYS A 33 13.39 5.02 -1.35
N ASN A 34 14.24 4.66 -2.31
CA ASN A 34 15.28 5.54 -2.80
C ASN A 34 14.69 6.80 -3.47
N ASN A 35 13.55 6.67 -4.15
CA ASN A 35 12.87 7.81 -4.74
C ASN A 35 12.26 8.73 -3.66
N LEU A 36 11.67 8.16 -2.60
CA LEU A 36 11.17 8.94 -1.46
C LEU A 36 12.30 9.57 -0.64
N GLU A 37 13.46 8.94 -0.53
CA GLU A 37 14.64 9.52 0.14
C GLU A 37 15.12 10.79 -0.56
N LYS A 38 15.06 10.83 -1.89
CA LYS A 38 15.31 12.07 -2.67
C LYS A 38 14.31 13.19 -2.36
N LEU A 39 13.12 12.85 -1.85
CA LEU A 39 12.04 13.77 -1.48
C LEU A 39 12.03 14.10 0.04
N GLY A 40 13.06 13.67 0.78
CA GLY A 40 13.26 14.00 2.21
C GLY A 40 12.59 13.04 3.19
N TYR A 41 12.37 11.78 2.81
CA TYR A 41 11.83 10.74 3.69
C TYR A 41 12.91 9.79 4.20
N SER A 42 12.71 9.26 5.41
CA SER A 42 13.41 8.09 5.94
C SER A 42 12.59 6.83 5.67
N GLY A 43 13.10 5.91 4.85
CA GLY A 43 12.37 4.72 4.43
C GLY A 43 12.73 3.46 5.22
N THR A 44 11.76 2.87 5.93
CA THR A 44 11.90 1.52 6.51
C THR A 44 11.23 0.49 5.62
N LEU A 45 11.99 -0.48 5.13
CA LEU A 45 11.43 -1.60 4.38
C LEU A 45 11.07 -2.75 5.32
N VAL A 46 9.91 -3.36 5.13
CA VAL A 46 9.47 -4.50 5.94
C VAL A 46 9.37 -5.76 5.09
N THR A 47 10.05 -6.83 5.54
CA THR A 47 9.89 -8.17 4.97
C THR A 47 8.80 -8.92 5.75
N LEU A 48 7.84 -9.50 5.01
CA LEU A 48 6.77 -10.35 5.53
C LEU A 48 6.68 -11.65 4.70
N PRO A 49 6.29 -12.79 5.30
CA PRO A 49 6.16 -14.07 4.62
C PRO A 49 4.86 -14.17 3.77
N LEU A 50 4.58 -13.15 2.95
CA LEU A 50 3.33 -12.99 2.20
C LEU A 50 3.07 -14.10 1.17
N THR A 51 4.09 -14.87 0.80
CA THR A 51 3.95 -15.97 -0.17
C THR A 51 3.23 -17.18 0.42
N PHE A 52 3.44 -17.47 1.71
CA PHE A 52 3.07 -18.76 2.30
C PHE A 52 2.20 -18.66 3.55
N LYS A 53 2.00 -17.46 4.09
CA LYS A 53 1.30 -17.25 5.36
C LYS A 53 0.03 -16.43 5.18
N LYS A 54 -0.90 -16.60 6.12
CA LYS A 54 -2.18 -15.90 6.16
C LYS A 54 -2.02 -14.39 6.41
N ILE A 55 -2.99 -13.59 5.96
CA ILE A 55 -3.00 -12.13 6.12
C ILE A 55 -2.94 -11.75 7.60
N GLU A 56 -3.68 -12.45 8.46
CA GLU A 56 -3.74 -12.20 9.90
C GLU A 56 -2.38 -12.40 10.56
N TYR A 57 -1.70 -13.51 10.24
CA TYR A 57 -0.36 -13.81 10.72
C TYR A 57 0.67 -12.79 10.20
N CYS A 58 0.60 -12.44 8.91
CA CYS A 58 1.49 -11.41 8.38
C CYS A 58 1.21 -10.04 9.00
N THR A 59 -0.04 -9.76 9.38
CA THR A 59 -0.42 -8.53 10.06
C THR A 59 0.08 -8.51 11.50
N SER A 60 0.06 -9.62 12.23
CA SER A 60 0.64 -9.66 13.59
C SER A 60 2.14 -9.38 13.56
N LEU A 61 2.86 -9.99 12.62
CA LEU A 61 4.29 -9.70 12.41
C LEU A 61 4.53 -8.24 11.98
N PHE A 62 3.66 -7.69 11.14
CA PHE A 62 3.73 -6.28 10.76
C PHE A 62 3.50 -5.35 11.96
N LYS A 63 2.49 -5.66 12.80
CA LYS A 63 2.18 -4.93 14.03
C LYS A 63 3.39 -4.88 14.96
N GLU A 64 4.03 -6.01 15.25
CA GLU A 64 5.24 -6.05 16.10
C GLU A 64 6.37 -5.17 15.56
N LYS A 65 6.56 -5.14 14.23
CA LYS A 65 7.57 -4.28 13.60
C LYS A 65 7.21 -2.80 13.72
N VAL A 66 5.94 -2.45 13.50
CA VAL A 66 5.46 -1.07 13.64
C VAL A 66 5.57 -0.61 15.09
N GLU A 67 5.24 -1.46 16.06
CA GLU A 67 5.37 -1.18 17.50
C GLU A 67 6.81 -0.83 17.89
N LYS A 68 7.78 -1.63 17.43
CA LYS A 68 9.21 -1.35 17.64
C LYS A 68 9.66 -0.04 17.01
N ILE A 69 9.10 0.35 15.87
CA ILE A 69 9.42 1.64 15.25
C ILE A 69 8.80 2.77 16.07
N ILE A 70 7.54 2.64 16.46
CA ILE A 70 6.79 3.63 17.22
C ILE A 70 7.38 3.86 18.61
N SER A 71 7.89 2.82 19.28
CA SER A 71 8.53 2.96 20.59
C SER A 71 9.79 3.82 20.58
N ASN A 72 10.40 4.00 19.40
CA ASN A 72 11.58 4.85 19.19
C ASN A 72 11.23 6.23 18.61
N LEU A 73 9.94 6.58 18.51
CA LEU A 73 9.49 7.88 18.05
C LEU A 73 9.31 8.85 19.22
N ASP A 74 9.67 10.11 19.01
CA ASP A 74 9.34 11.17 19.94
C ASP A 74 7.81 11.34 20.07
N LYS A 75 7.36 12.01 21.13
CA LYS A 75 5.93 12.18 21.46
C LYS A 75 5.09 12.63 20.26
N ASN A 76 5.58 13.61 19.50
CA ASN A 76 4.84 14.24 18.40
C ASN A 76 5.19 13.66 17.02
N GLU A 77 6.15 12.74 16.94
CA GLU A 77 6.49 12.10 15.67
C GLU A 77 5.43 11.08 15.25
N LYS A 78 5.17 11.05 13.93
CA LYS A 78 4.26 10.12 13.27
C LYS A 78 4.95 9.46 12.09
N ILE A 79 4.47 8.27 11.72
CA ILE A 79 4.91 7.52 10.56
C ILE A 79 3.82 7.47 9.49
N SER A 80 4.21 7.35 8.23
CA SER A 80 3.28 7.07 7.14
C SER A 80 3.47 5.64 6.62
N LEU A 81 2.40 5.02 6.14
CA LEU A 81 2.41 3.62 5.69
C LEU A 81 2.18 3.53 4.19
N ILE A 82 3.02 2.79 3.48
CA ILE A 82 2.92 2.61 2.03
C ILE A 82 2.93 1.13 1.69
N GLY A 83 1.88 0.64 1.04
CA GLY A 83 1.75 -0.77 0.68
C GLY A 83 1.59 -0.96 -0.81
N HIS A 84 2.34 -1.90 -1.38
CA HIS A 84 2.12 -2.35 -2.74
C HIS A 84 1.32 -3.65 -2.75
N SER A 85 0.32 -3.76 -3.63
CA SER A 85 -0.43 -5.00 -3.86
C SER A 85 -0.95 -5.58 -2.53
N THR A 86 -0.66 -6.85 -2.20
CA THR A 86 -1.04 -7.48 -0.94
C THR A 86 -0.48 -6.80 0.31
N GLY A 87 0.64 -6.08 0.21
CA GLY A 87 1.17 -5.28 1.32
C GLY A 87 0.22 -4.19 1.79
N GLY A 88 -0.57 -3.64 0.87
CA GLY A 88 -1.64 -2.70 1.23
C GLY A 88 -2.79 -3.35 1.99
N LEU A 89 -3.11 -4.63 1.73
CA LEU A 89 -4.10 -5.37 2.52
C LEU A 89 -3.61 -5.60 3.96
N ILE A 90 -2.33 -5.88 4.15
CA ILE A 90 -1.72 -5.97 5.48
C ILE A 90 -1.86 -4.64 6.23
N ILE A 91 -1.55 -3.52 5.58
CA ILE A 91 -1.67 -2.20 6.19
C ILE A 91 -3.12 -1.90 6.56
N ARG A 92 -4.09 -2.16 5.68
CA ARG A 92 -5.51 -1.95 6.00
C ARG A 92 -5.97 -2.80 7.17
N HIS A 93 -5.55 -4.07 7.22
CA HIS A 93 -5.89 -4.96 8.32
C HIS A 93 -5.24 -4.48 9.64
N PHE A 94 -3.99 -4.01 9.59
CA PHE A 94 -3.31 -3.39 10.73
C PHE A 94 -4.05 -2.15 11.23
N LEU A 95 -4.35 -1.20 10.34
CA LEU A 95 -5.00 0.05 10.72
C LEU A 95 -6.40 -0.18 11.33
N SER A 96 -7.10 -1.24 10.93
CA SER A 96 -8.41 -1.60 11.48
C SER A 96 -8.35 -2.18 12.91
N ASN A 97 -7.17 -2.64 13.35
CA ASN A 97 -6.99 -3.41 14.58
C ASN A 97 -5.90 -2.85 15.52
N THR A 98 -5.32 -1.69 15.19
CA THR A 98 -4.20 -1.11 15.93
C THR A 98 -4.64 -0.08 16.96
N GLY A 99 -4.02 -0.10 18.14
CA GLY A 99 -4.14 0.98 19.14
C GLY A 99 -3.26 2.20 18.81
N TYR A 100 -2.38 2.09 17.80
CA TYR A 100 -1.39 3.11 17.47
C TYR A 100 -1.84 4.11 16.40
N ILE A 101 -3.15 4.23 16.17
CA ILE A 101 -3.70 5.07 15.10
C ILE A 101 -3.23 6.53 15.20
N HIS A 102 -3.05 7.04 16.43
CA HIS A 102 -2.57 8.39 16.73
C HIS A 102 -1.12 8.65 16.29
N LYS A 103 -0.32 7.60 16.09
CA LYS A 103 1.06 7.66 15.58
C LYS A 103 1.15 7.49 14.06
N ILE A 104 0.03 7.26 13.39
CA ILE A 104 -0.03 7.16 11.94
C ILE A 104 -0.43 8.54 11.37
N ASN A 105 0.36 9.03 10.42
CA ASN A 105 0.06 10.27 9.70
C ASN A 105 -0.93 10.01 8.55
N ARG A 106 -0.50 9.29 7.52
CA ARG A 106 -1.30 8.95 6.33
C ARG A 106 -0.89 7.59 5.77
N CYS A 107 -1.74 7.04 4.91
CA CYS A 107 -1.47 5.79 4.20
C CYS A 107 -1.63 5.94 2.69
N VAL A 108 -0.73 5.32 1.92
CA VAL A 108 -0.87 5.19 0.47
C VAL A 108 -0.87 3.72 0.06
N LEU A 109 -1.87 3.34 -0.73
CA LEU A 109 -2.05 2.00 -1.27
C LEU A 109 -1.78 1.99 -2.78
N ILE A 110 -0.78 1.24 -3.21
CA ILE A 110 -0.36 1.20 -4.62
C ILE A 110 -0.76 -0.14 -5.21
N ALA A 111 -1.64 -0.13 -6.21
CA ALA A 111 -2.15 -1.32 -6.88
C ALA A 111 -2.72 -2.39 -5.92
N THR A 112 -3.29 -1.96 -4.79
CA THR A 112 -3.85 -2.86 -3.76
C THR A 112 -5.27 -3.26 -4.12
N PRO A 113 -5.60 -4.57 -4.15
CA PRO A 113 -6.95 -5.06 -4.46
C PRO A 113 -7.88 -4.94 -3.24
N ASN A 114 -8.38 -3.73 -2.97
CA ASN A 114 -9.10 -3.35 -1.76
C ASN A 114 -10.48 -4.01 -1.55
N HIS A 115 -11.18 -4.42 -2.61
CA HIS A 115 -12.51 -5.03 -2.51
C HIS A 115 -12.46 -6.55 -2.33
N GLY A 116 -12.23 -7.00 -1.09
CA GLY A 116 -12.09 -8.40 -0.67
C GLY A 116 -13.38 -9.25 -0.61
N SER A 117 -14.26 -9.21 -1.60
CA SER A 117 -15.38 -10.20 -1.70
C SER A 117 -15.98 -10.33 -3.11
N LYS A 118 -15.65 -9.43 -4.03
CA LYS A 118 -15.78 -9.68 -5.48
C LYS A 118 -14.53 -10.34 -6.09
N LEU A 119 -13.50 -10.63 -5.28
CA LEU A 119 -12.26 -11.26 -5.76
C LEU A 119 -12.44 -12.71 -6.22
N ALA A 120 -13.39 -13.48 -5.69
CA ALA A 120 -13.65 -14.86 -6.14
C ALA A 120 -14.28 -14.92 -7.55
N ALA A 121 -15.28 -14.07 -7.81
CA ALA A 121 -15.87 -13.93 -9.15
C ALA A 121 -14.91 -13.28 -10.17
N ILE A 122 -13.97 -12.46 -9.70
CA ILE A 122 -12.90 -11.86 -10.51
C ILE A 122 -11.74 -12.83 -10.74
N ALA A 123 -11.44 -13.73 -9.80
CA ALA A 123 -10.40 -14.76 -9.92
C ALA A 123 -10.72 -15.81 -11.00
N ALA A 124 -12.00 -15.99 -11.34
CA ALA A 124 -12.41 -16.79 -12.49
C ALA A 124 -11.99 -16.16 -13.85
N ASN A 125 -11.67 -14.86 -13.88
CA ASN A 125 -11.31 -14.10 -15.07
C ASN A 125 -9.88 -13.51 -15.04
N LEU A 126 -9.09 -13.73 -13.98
CA LEU A 126 -7.73 -13.16 -13.85
C LEU A 126 -6.71 -14.21 -13.37
N SER A 127 -5.53 -14.15 -13.98
CA SER A 127 -4.44 -15.13 -13.96
C SER A 127 -4.21 -15.94 -12.67
N THR A 128 -3.74 -17.18 -12.86
CA THR A 128 -3.34 -18.19 -11.85
C THR A 128 -2.50 -17.68 -10.67
N THR A 129 -1.84 -16.53 -10.79
CA THR A 129 -1.10 -15.88 -9.70
C THR A 129 -2.02 -15.42 -8.57
N PHE A 130 -3.24 -14.95 -8.88
CA PHE A 130 -4.21 -14.51 -7.86
C PHE A 130 -4.86 -15.70 -7.16
N ILE A 131 -5.15 -16.78 -7.89
CA ILE A 131 -5.61 -18.05 -7.30
C ILE A 131 -4.59 -18.56 -6.28
N ARG A 132 -3.27 -18.38 -6.49
CA ARG A 132 -2.22 -18.77 -5.53
C ARG A 132 -2.13 -17.86 -4.31
N ILE A 133 -2.47 -16.57 -4.43
CA ILE A 133 -2.64 -15.69 -3.26
C ILE A 133 -3.70 -16.29 -2.32
N PHE A 134 -4.76 -16.91 -2.88
CA PHE A 134 -5.90 -17.46 -2.12
C PHE A 134 -5.87 -18.98 -1.87
N LYS A 135 -5.16 -19.80 -2.65
CA LYS A 135 -5.05 -21.26 -2.43
C LYS A 135 -4.14 -21.61 -1.25
N THR A 136 -3.15 -20.77 -0.96
CA THR A 136 -2.34 -20.85 0.26
C THR A 136 -3.12 -20.34 1.50
N LEU A 137 -4.36 -19.86 1.28
CA LEU A 137 -5.31 -19.40 2.27
C LEU A 137 -6.51 -20.37 2.35
N GLY A 138 -6.28 -21.58 2.86
CA GLY A 138 -7.37 -22.47 3.31
C GLY A 138 -8.27 -21.87 4.41
N SER A 139 -8.03 -20.62 4.85
CA SER A 139 -8.89 -19.84 5.75
C SER A 139 -9.88 -18.93 5.04
N LEU A 140 -9.81 -18.76 3.72
CA LEU A 140 -10.63 -17.80 2.99
C LEU A 140 -11.63 -18.51 2.06
N HIS A 141 -12.49 -19.32 2.67
CA HIS A 141 -13.81 -19.56 2.09
C HIS A 141 -14.49 -18.18 1.87
N PRO A 142 -15.36 -18.01 0.85
CA PRO A 142 -16.10 -16.76 0.64
C PRO A 142 -16.75 -16.21 1.92
N ASP A 143 -17.15 -17.11 2.82
CA ASP A 143 -17.73 -16.79 4.14
C ASP A 143 -16.76 -16.14 5.14
N ASN A 144 -15.44 -16.23 4.94
CA ASN A 144 -14.42 -15.72 5.86
C ASN A 144 -13.71 -14.44 5.39
N ILE A 145 -13.79 -14.04 4.11
CA ILE A 145 -13.24 -12.73 3.67
C ILE A 145 -14.23 -11.59 3.91
N ASN A 146 -15.53 -11.87 3.90
CA ASN A 146 -16.55 -10.96 4.46
C ASN A 146 -16.31 -10.67 5.96
N ARG A 147 -15.44 -11.42 6.64
CA ARG A 147 -14.98 -11.19 8.01
C ARG A 147 -13.71 -10.35 8.14
N LEU A 148 -12.98 -10.07 7.04
CA LEU A 148 -12.01 -8.97 7.04
C LEU A 148 -12.80 -7.67 6.90
N GLU A 149 -13.66 -7.38 7.88
CA GLU A 149 -14.31 -6.09 8.02
C GLU A 149 -13.22 -5.05 8.27
N PHE A 150 -12.69 -4.50 7.18
CA PHE A 150 -11.88 -3.29 7.27
C PHE A 150 -12.82 -2.20 7.77
N LYS A 151 -12.80 -1.95 9.08
CA LYS A 151 -13.56 -0.87 9.70
C LYS A 151 -13.25 0.42 8.96
N ASP A 152 -14.24 1.26 8.72
CA ASP A 152 -14.01 2.58 8.14
C ASP A 152 -13.08 3.37 9.05
N ILE A 153 -11.83 3.51 8.61
CA ILE A 153 -10.76 4.16 9.36
C ILE A 153 -10.92 5.66 9.13
N LYS A 154 -11.92 6.26 9.78
CA LYS A 154 -12.21 7.70 9.63
C LYS A 154 -11.08 8.60 10.13
N THR A 155 -10.11 8.05 10.86
CA THR A 155 -9.03 8.79 11.52
C THR A 155 -7.72 8.87 10.74
N VAL A 156 -7.49 8.00 9.75
CA VAL A 156 -6.27 8.03 8.91
C VAL A 156 -6.67 8.23 7.47
N GLU A 157 -6.17 9.31 6.86
CA GLU A 157 -6.39 9.56 5.43
C GLU A 157 -5.64 8.52 4.60
N VAL A 158 -6.39 7.79 3.76
CA VAL A 158 -5.86 6.77 2.85
C VAL A 158 -6.01 7.24 1.41
N GLY A 159 -4.91 7.27 0.68
CA GLY A 159 -4.88 7.52 -0.76
C GLY A 159 -4.60 6.23 -1.51
N ALA A 160 -5.11 6.07 -2.72
CA ALA A 160 -4.74 4.93 -3.55
C ALA A 160 -4.34 5.31 -4.98
N ILE A 161 -3.33 4.60 -5.48
CA ILE A 161 -2.77 4.75 -6.81
C ILE A 161 -3.00 3.44 -7.57
N ALA A 162 -3.75 3.48 -8.67
CA ALA A 162 -3.95 2.33 -9.56
C ALA A 162 -3.07 2.43 -10.82
N GLY A 163 -2.84 1.31 -11.50
CA GLY A 163 -2.18 1.27 -12.81
C GLY A 163 -3.13 0.84 -13.93
N ASN A 164 -2.86 1.24 -15.18
CA ASN A 164 -3.69 0.86 -16.34
C ASN A 164 -2.94 0.43 -17.62
N LYS A 165 -1.61 0.25 -17.59
CA LYS A 165 -0.78 0.10 -18.80
C LYS A 165 -1.16 -1.06 -19.74
N ARG A 166 -1.93 -2.06 -19.30
CA ARG A 166 -2.34 -3.17 -20.19
C ARG A 166 -3.30 -2.72 -21.31
N ASN A 167 -3.98 -1.59 -21.15
CA ASN A 167 -5.02 -1.13 -22.08
C ASN A 167 -4.60 0.02 -23.02
N LEU A 168 -3.35 0.48 -22.99
CA LEU A 168 -2.89 1.52 -23.93
C LEU A 168 -2.63 0.99 -25.35
N LEU A 169 -2.44 -0.32 -25.51
CA LEU A 169 -2.06 -0.94 -26.79
C LEU A 169 -3.20 -1.60 -27.58
N LEU A 170 -4.34 -1.90 -26.95
CA LEU A 170 -5.45 -2.63 -27.60
C LEU A 170 -6.75 -1.88 -27.39
N GLY A 171 -7.31 -1.41 -28.51
CA GLY A 171 -8.37 -0.42 -28.58
C GLY A 171 -9.60 -0.68 -27.70
N ARG A 172 -10.26 0.44 -27.38
CA ARG A 172 -11.64 0.56 -26.91
C ARG A 172 -12.51 -0.56 -27.49
N ILE A 173 -12.89 -1.55 -26.68
CA ILE A 173 -14.19 -2.25 -26.59
C ILE A 173 -14.01 -3.42 -25.60
N LEU A 174 -14.60 -3.28 -24.40
CA LEU A 174 -14.92 -4.35 -23.41
C LEU A 174 -13.82 -5.03 -22.56
N ALA A 175 -12.60 -4.49 -22.43
CA ALA A 175 -11.65 -4.94 -21.39
C ALA A 175 -11.59 -3.96 -20.20
N LYS A 176 -12.01 -4.40 -19.00
CA LYS A 176 -11.93 -3.58 -17.77
C LYS A 176 -10.51 -3.08 -17.52
N GLU A 177 -10.35 -1.79 -17.25
CA GLU A 177 -9.06 -1.12 -17.02
C GLU A 177 -8.25 -1.80 -15.91
N ASN A 178 -6.98 -2.16 -16.19
CA ASN A 178 -6.13 -2.92 -15.28
C ASN A 178 -4.63 -2.72 -15.55
N ASP A 179 -3.81 -2.99 -14.54
CA ASP A 179 -2.35 -2.88 -14.58
C ASP A 179 -1.65 -4.18 -15.04
N GLY A 180 -2.41 -5.12 -15.59
CA GLY A 180 -1.96 -6.48 -15.92
C GLY A 180 -2.15 -7.53 -14.83
N ARG A 181 -2.53 -7.14 -13.60
CA ARG A 181 -2.86 -8.06 -12.51
C ARG A 181 -4.10 -7.66 -11.72
N VAL A 182 -4.30 -6.37 -11.50
CA VAL A 182 -5.33 -5.78 -10.65
C VAL A 182 -6.15 -4.80 -11.49
N GLN A 183 -7.48 -4.94 -11.41
CA GLN A 183 -8.40 -4.00 -12.06
C GLN A 183 -8.46 -2.71 -11.26
N VAL A 184 -8.54 -1.57 -11.95
CA VAL A 184 -8.67 -0.23 -11.33
C VAL A 184 -9.83 -0.18 -10.33
N ASN A 185 -10.99 -0.74 -10.69
CA ASN A 185 -12.18 -0.79 -9.81
C ASN A 185 -12.00 -1.64 -8.54
N SER A 186 -11.00 -2.53 -8.49
CA SER A 186 -10.68 -3.27 -7.27
C SER A 186 -9.78 -2.46 -6.33
N VAL A 187 -9.07 -1.45 -6.83
CA VAL A 187 -8.24 -0.54 -6.04
C VAL A 187 -9.06 0.56 -5.38
N LYS A 188 -10.01 1.15 -6.12
CA LYS A 188 -10.89 2.21 -5.59
C LYS A 188 -11.89 1.64 -4.59
N TYR A 189 -12.05 2.23 -3.41
CA TYR A 189 -13.13 1.96 -2.45
C TYR A 189 -13.61 3.27 -1.79
N SER A 190 -14.79 3.27 -1.16
CA SER A 190 -15.45 4.48 -0.65
C SER A 190 -14.69 5.24 0.43
N GLY A 191 -13.86 4.56 1.23
CA GLY A 191 -13.10 5.17 2.32
C GLY A 191 -11.78 5.84 1.91
N LEU A 192 -11.52 6.00 0.61
CA LEU A 192 -10.35 6.72 0.11
C LEU A 192 -10.55 8.23 0.20
N LYS A 193 -9.53 8.93 0.70
CA LYS A 193 -9.47 10.39 0.68
C LYS A 193 -9.23 10.93 -0.72
N ASP A 194 -8.37 10.25 -1.47
CA ASP A 194 -8.06 10.59 -2.86
C ASP A 194 -7.65 9.34 -3.65
N PHE A 195 -7.77 9.41 -4.97
CA PHE A 195 -7.52 8.30 -5.88
C PHE A 195 -6.98 8.78 -7.22
N ILE A 196 -5.96 8.10 -7.75
CA ILE A 196 -5.38 8.44 -9.05
C ILE A 196 -4.96 7.18 -9.82
N ILE A 197 -4.89 7.30 -11.14
CA ILE A 197 -4.49 6.22 -12.05
C ILE A 197 -3.22 6.64 -12.79
N LEU A 198 -2.22 5.76 -12.81
CA LEU A 198 -0.98 5.95 -13.55
C LEU A 198 -0.89 5.00 -14.76
N PRO A 199 -0.20 5.40 -15.84
CA PRO A 199 0.02 4.59 -17.03
C PRO A 199 1.10 3.51 -16.85
N TYR A 200 1.06 2.79 -15.72
CA TYR A 200 2.04 1.77 -15.35
C TYR A 200 1.42 0.40 -15.12
N GLY A 201 2.22 -0.65 -15.35
CA GLY A 201 1.88 -2.02 -15.01
C GLY A 201 2.12 -2.35 -13.54
N HIS A 202 1.49 -3.43 -13.06
CA HIS A 202 1.49 -3.82 -11.65
C HIS A 202 2.87 -3.97 -11.03
N LYS A 203 3.82 -4.50 -11.81
CA LYS A 203 5.18 -4.82 -11.37
C LYS A 203 6.11 -3.62 -11.43
N GLU A 204 5.75 -2.56 -12.16
CA GLU A 204 6.65 -1.41 -12.39
C GLU A 204 6.16 -0.14 -11.70
N ILE A 205 4.86 -0.02 -11.39
CA ILE A 205 4.22 1.19 -10.87
C ILE A 205 4.93 1.78 -9.65
N HIS A 206 5.30 0.97 -8.66
CA HIS A 206 5.97 1.44 -7.45
C HIS A 206 7.46 1.74 -7.64
N HIS A 207 8.06 1.40 -8.79
CA HIS A 207 9.45 1.73 -9.09
C HIS A 207 9.61 3.11 -9.74
N GLN A 208 8.52 3.72 -10.20
CA GLN A 208 8.55 4.98 -10.93
C GLN A 208 8.74 6.18 -10.00
N PHE A 209 9.53 7.17 -10.45
CA PHE A 209 9.71 8.41 -9.69
C PHE A 209 8.40 9.18 -9.55
N LYS A 210 7.57 9.22 -10.61
CA LYS A 210 6.25 9.87 -10.57
C LYS A 210 5.34 9.29 -9.48
N THR A 211 5.41 7.99 -9.23
CA THR A 211 4.67 7.37 -8.12
C THR A 211 5.16 7.89 -6.76
N ALA A 212 6.46 8.10 -6.59
CA ALA A 212 7.01 8.69 -5.35
C ALA A 212 6.61 10.15 -5.17
N GLU A 213 6.55 10.94 -6.24
CA GLU A 213 6.06 12.34 -6.21
C GLU A 213 4.60 12.41 -5.77
N LEU A 214 3.75 11.54 -6.33
CA LEU A 214 2.34 11.44 -5.94
C LEU A 214 2.17 10.98 -4.49
N VAL A 215 2.98 10.00 -4.05
CA VAL A 215 3.05 9.60 -2.65
C VAL A 215 3.43 10.80 -1.78
N ASP A 216 4.48 11.56 -2.12
CA ASP A 216 4.89 12.75 -1.36
C ASP A 216 3.77 13.79 -1.28
N SER A 217 3.14 14.12 -2.41
CA SER A 217 2.02 15.06 -2.45
C SER A 217 0.88 14.63 -1.52
N PHE A 218 0.51 13.35 -1.56
CA PHE A 218 -0.55 12.84 -0.69
C PHE A 218 -0.14 12.85 0.78
N LEU A 219 1.09 12.40 1.10
CA LEU A 219 1.59 12.38 2.47
C LEU A 219 1.70 13.79 3.08
N ARG A 220 1.95 14.82 2.26
CA ARG A 220 1.96 16.24 2.68
C ARG A 220 0.58 16.86 2.78
N ASN A 221 -0.28 16.63 1.78
CA ASN A 221 -1.48 17.45 1.57
C ASN A 221 -2.80 16.68 1.60
N GLY A 222 -2.76 15.35 1.67
CA GLY A 222 -3.94 14.49 1.59
C GLY A 222 -4.57 14.46 0.19
N LYS A 223 -3.85 14.93 -0.83
CA LYS A 223 -4.27 14.92 -2.24
C LYS A 223 -3.12 14.55 -3.17
N PHE A 224 -3.44 13.81 -4.22
CA PHE A 224 -2.54 13.59 -5.36
C PHE A 224 -2.60 14.84 -6.25
N LYS A 225 -1.44 15.47 -6.50
CA LYS A 225 -1.32 16.56 -7.46
C LYS A 225 -0.52 16.07 -8.65
N GLU A 226 -1.17 16.05 -9.81
CA GLU A 226 -0.47 16.03 -11.08
C GLU A 226 -0.05 17.47 -11.40
N ASP A 227 1.14 17.63 -11.97
CA ASP A 227 1.63 18.92 -12.45
C ASP A 227 0.98 19.25 -13.79
#